data_AF-A0A4V2AIY5-F1
#
_entry.id   AF-A0A4V2AIY5-F1
#
_cell.length_a   1.000
_cell.length_b   1.000
_cell.length_c   1.000
_cell.angle_alpha   90.00
_cell.angle_beta   90.00
_cell.angle_gamma   90.00
#
_symmetry.space_group_name_H-M   'P 1'
#
loop_
_entity.id
_entity.type
_entity.pdbx_description
1 polymer ?
#
loop_
_entity_poly.entity_id
_entity_poly.type
_entity_poly.pdbx_seq_one_letter_code
_entity_poly.pdbx_strand_id
1 'polypeptide(L)'
;MATAGTTLHLLSIDLHSAPNSLRAVLELDPDDVEHWLERARAAGAPLAIVCGPDSVDLYSSDAGRRAAFKPLLESLWSLGRNLEGFERIRTREAAGHAAVRHMLRQAAGLESTEHGLSYSSAIQSACTQARRFRTLSDDLSELFSLALSTADRSESETALSAPHSTRASRQIEALGAERIYEEQLIAFQLAAANDEAARSSVPAPRSSLPPYAADEPGSCMRLRISPFSLLPLSERKTS
;
A
#
# COMPACT_ATOMS: atom_id res chain seq x y z
N MET A 1 -2.78 -15.77 19.77
CA MET A 1 -4.18 -15.53 19.37
C MET A 1 -4.15 -15.22 17.90
N ALA A 2 -4.60 -16.14 17.03
CA ALA A 2 -4.55 -15.94 15.59
C ALA A 2 -5.70 -15.00 15.17
N THR A 3 -5.37 -13.86 14.57
CA THR A 3 -6.32 -12.93 13.99
C THR A 3 -6.98 -13.59 12.77
N ALA A 4 -8.30 -13.44 12.65
CA ALA A 4 -9.00 -13.80 11.42
C ALA A 4 -8.34 -13.02 10.28
N GLY A 5 -7.80 -13.73 9.28
CA GLY A 5 -6.92 -13.17 8.24
C GLY A 5 -7.44 -11.84 7.69
N THR A 6 -6.83 -10.73 8.13
CA THR A 6 -7.30 -9.41 7.74
C THR A 6 -6.87 -9.17 6.31
N THR A 7 -7.82 -8.76 5.45
CA THR A 7 -7.47 -8.41 4.08
C THR A 7 -6.64 -7.13 4.10
N LEU A 8 -5.44 -7.17 3.51
CA LEU A 8 -4.58 -6.01 3.34
C LEU A 8 -5.07 -5.16 2.16
N HIS A 9 -4.99 -3.85 2.31
CA HIS A 9 -5.37 -2.88 1.28
C HIS A 9 -4.21 -1.96 0.97
N LEU A 10 -4.14 -1.58 -0.30
CA LEU A 10 -3.21 -0.63 -0.85
C LEU A 10 -4.00 0.49 -1.53
N LEU A 11 -3.57 1.73 -1.28
CA LEU A 11 -3.82 2.88 -2.13
C LEU A 11 -2.46 3.46 -2.57
N SER A 12 -2.18 3.40 -3.86
CA SER A 12 -0.97 3.92 -4.48
C SER A 12 -1.28 5.20 -5.23
N ILE A 13 -0.48 6.24 -5.02
CA ILE A 13 -0.56 7.54 -5.71
C ILE A 13 0.66 7.65 -6.61
N ASP A 14 0.45 7.69 -7.92
CA ASP A 14 1.52 7.81 -8.93
C ASP A 14 2.05 9.26 -9.00
N LEU A 15 3.32 9.44 -8.63
CA LEU A 15 4.03 10.72 -8.71
C LEU A 15 4.77 10.89 -10.03
N HIS A 16 5.03 9.80 -10.76
CA HIS A 16 5.80 9.82 -12.00
C HIS A 16 5.08 10.65 -13.06
N SER A 17 3.76 10.50 -13.18
CA SER A 17 2.93 11.22 -14.15
C SER A 17 2.49 12.63 -13.70
N ALA A 18 2.79 13.03 -12.46
CA ALA A 18 2.39 14.32 -11.91
C ALA A 18 3.31 15.47 -12.38
N PRO A 19 2.77 16.65 -12.72
CA PRO A 19 3.57 17.87 -12.93
C PRO A 19 4.41 18.23 -11.69
N ASN A 20 5.56 18.88 -11.87
CA ASN A 20 6.48 19.20 -10.76
C ASN A 20 5.84 19.98 -9.60
N SER A 21 4.96 20.95 -9.92
CA SER A 21 4.24 21.74 -8.91
C SER A 21 3.33 20.87 -8.04
N LEU A 22 2.79 19.80 -8.62
CA LEU A 22 1.91 18.87 -7.95
C LEU A 22 2.70 17.79 -7.21
N ARG A 23 3.80 17.31 -7.79
CA ARG A 23 4.74 16.40 -7.14
C ARG A 23 5.22 16.97 -5.81
N ALA A 24 5.60 18.25 -5.77
CA ALA A 24 6.04 18.93 -4.55
C ALA A 24 4.97 19.00 -3.44
N VAL A 25 3.69 18.81 -3.77
CA VAL A 25 2.58 18.80 -2.79
C VAL A 25 2.18 17.38 -2.40
N LEU A 26 2.40 16.40 -3.28
CA LEU A 26 2.10 14.99 -3.03
C LEU A 26 3.27 14.24 -2.38
N GLU A 27 4.50 14.75 -2.54
CA GLU A 27 5.68 14.26 -1.87
C GLU A 27 5.58 14.60 -0.39
N LEU A 28 5.30 13.57 0.42
CA LEU A 28 5.16 13.71 1.86
C LEU A 28 6.55 13.76 2.48
N ASP A 29 6.84 14.87 3.16
CA ASP A 29 8.04 14.96 3.96
C ASP A 29 7.92 14.09 5.23
N PRO A 30 9.00 13.89 6.01
CA PRO A 30 8.93 13.10 7.23
C PRO A 30 7.89 13.61 8.23
N ASP A 31 7.72 14.92 8.38
CA ASP A 31 6.80 15.53 9.35
C ASP A 31 5.34 15.29 8.94
N ASP A 32 5.04 15.35 7.64
CA ASP A 32 3.75 14.98 7.08
C ASP A 32 3.43 13.50 7.37
N VAL A 33 4.40 12.61 7.14
CA VAL A 33 4.21 11.18 7.43
C VAL A 33 3.97 10.95 8.92
N GLU A 34 4.74 11.59 9.81
CA GLU A 34 4.51 11.54 11.26
C GLU A 34 3.09 12.02 11.60
N HIS A 35 2.65 13.16 11.05
CA HIS A 35 1.30 13.68 11.25
C HIS A 35 0.20 12.68 10.86
N TRP A 36 0.33 12.03 9.70
CA TRP A 36 -0.66 11.06 9.23
C TRP A 36 -0.70 9.79 10.08
N LEU A 37 0.47 9.30 10.52
CA LEU A 37 0.55 8.14 11.40
C LEU A 37 -0.03 8.44 12.79
N GLU A 38 0.16 9.65 13.33
CA GLU A 38 -0.49 10.08 14.58
C GLU A 38 -2.02 10.07 14.46
N ARG A 39 -2.56 10.56 13.34
CA ARG A 39 -4.01 10.55 13.09
C ARG A 39 -4.56 9.14 12.94
N ALA A 40 -3.86 8.26 12.22
CA ALA A 40 -4.25 6.87 12.10
C ALA A 40 -4.23 6.15 13.46
N ARG A 41 -3.19 6.38 14.26
CA ARG A 41 -3.10 5.89 15.65
C ARG A 41 -4.28 6.38 16.49
N ALA A 42 -4.62 7.67 16.44
CA ALA A 42 -5.74 8.24 17.19
C ALA A 42 -7.09 7.62 16.77
N ALA A 43 -7.21 7.22 15.51
CA ALA A 43 -8.38 6.51 14.98
C ALA A 43 -8.36 4.98 15.25
N GLY A 44 -7.29 4.45 15.85
CA GLY A 44 -7.10 3.00 16.03
C GLY A 44 -6.96 2.24 14.70
N ALA A 45 -6.52 2.91 13.64
CA ALA A 45 -6.42 2.36 12.30
C ALA A 45 -4.98 1.95 11.98
N PRO A 46 -4.73 0.69 11.59
CA PRO A 46 -3.43 0.30 11.05
C PRO A 46 -3.08 1.10 9.80
N LEU A 47 -1.85 1.60 9.72
CA LEU A 47 -1.36 2.36 8.58
C LEU A 47 0.15 2.27 8.50
N ALA A 48 0.65 2.02 7.30
CA ALA A 48 2.03 2.27 6.91
C ALA A 48 2.04 3.08 5.60
N ILE A 49 2.95 4.04 5.49
CA ILE A 49 3.09 4.90 4.32
C ILE A 49 4.50 4.70 3.75
N VAL A 50 4.60 4.21 2.52
CA VAL A 50 5.85 4.04 1.79
C VAL A 50 5.98 5.19 0.80
N CYS A 51 6.90 6.11 1.06
CA CYS A 51 7.24 7.19 0.13
C CYS A 51 8.39 6.71 -0.77
N GLY A 52 8.04 6.27 -1.99
CA GLY A 52 8.99 5.91 -3.02
C GLY A 52 9.36 7.09 -3.93
N PRO A 53 10.33 6.91 -4.84
CA PRO A 53 10.71 7.93 -5.82
C PRO A 53 9.58 8.27 -6.81
N ASP A 54 8.75 7.29 -7.17
CA ASP A 54 7.73 7.42 -8.21
C ASP A 54 6.30 7.29 -7.64
N SER A 55 6.12 6.97 -6.36
CA SER A 55 4.82 6.74 -5.75
C SER A 55 4.77 7.05 -4.26
N VAL A 56 3.56 7.35 -3.76
CA VAL A 56 3.23 7.28 -2.32
C VAL A 56 2.22 6.18 -2.13
N ASP A 57 2.60 5.16 -1.35
CA ASP A 57 1.79 3.96 -1.14
C ASP A 57 1.32 3.85 0.30
N LEU A 58 0.00 3.76 0.48
CA LEU A 58 -0.64 3.60 1.78
C LEU A 58 -1.10 2.16 1.94
N TYR A 59 -0.66 1.51 3.01
CA TYR A 59 -1.05 0.15 3.38
C TYR A 59 -1.84 0.14 4.67
N SER A 60 -2.96 -0.56 4.68
CA SER A 60 -3.83 -0.71 5.86
C SER A 60 -4.51 -2.08 5.85
N SER A 61 -5.07 -2.47 6.99
CA SER A 61 -6.05 -3.55 7.06
C SER A 61 -7.44 -3.11 6.55
N ASP A 62 -8.31 -4.07 6.22
CA ASP A 62 -9.71 -3.83 5.82
C ASP A 62 -10.47 -2.96 6.82
N ALA A 63 -10.37 -3.29 8.11
CA ALA A 63 -11.00 -2.54 9.20
C ALA A 63 -10.44 -1.10 9.33
N GLY A 64 -9.14 -0.91 9.06
CA GLY A 64 -8.47 0.38 9.19
C GLY A 64 -8.58 1.28 7.96
N ARG A 65 -8.77 0.72 6.75
CA ARG A 65 -8.47 1.44 5.49
C ARG A 65 -9.24 2.74 5.35
N ARG A 66 -10.52 2.74 5.74
CA ARG A 66 -11.38 3.92 5.58
C ARG A 66 -10.99 5.02 6.57
N ALA A 67 -10.65 4.64 7.80
CA ALA A 67 -10.21 5.57 8.83
C ALA A 67 -8.80 6.12 8.56
N ALA A 68 -7.92 5.29 7.96
CA ALA A 68 -6.56 5.67 7.62
C ALA A 68 -6.45 6.50 6.32
N PHE A 69 -7.07 6.03 5.22
CA PHE A 69 -6.86 6.64 3.89
C PHE A 69 -7.67 7.91 3.69
N LYS A 70 -8.91 7.95 4.19
CA LYS A 70 -9.84 9.05 3.89
C LYS A 70 -9.33 10.43 4.34
N PRO A 71 -8.84 10.62 5.57
CA PRO A 71 -8.38 11.95 6.02
C PRO A 71 -7.20 12.48 5.21
N LEU A 72 -6.27 11.58 4.83
CA LEU A 72 -5.13 11.92 3.98
C LEU A 72 -5.61 12.31 2.58
N LEU A 73 -6.49 11.52 1.96
CA LEU A 73 -7.07 11.85 0.65
C LEU A 73 -7.84 13.18 0.64
N GLU A 74 -8.61 13.47 1.69
CA GLU A 74 -9.32 14.75 1.83
C GLU A 74 -8.33 15.93 1.90
N SER A 75 -7.19 15.73 2.55
CA SER A 75 -6.18 16.77 2.73
C SER A 75 -5.36 16.98 1.46
N LEU A 76 -4.93 15.90 0.79
CA LEU A 76 -4.30 15.97 -0.53
C LEU A 76 -5.23 16.63 -1.56
N TRP A 77 -6.52 16.31 -1.52
CA TRP A 77 -7.52 16.99 -2.35
C TRP A 77 -7.60 18.48 -2.05
N SER A 78 -7.67 18.87 -0.77
CA SER A 78 -7.73 20.28 -0.38
C SER A 78 -6.51 21.08 -0.85
N LEU A 79 -5.32 20.49 -0.76
CA LEU A 79 -4.05 21.10 -1.17
C LEU A 79 -3.93 21.17 -2.70
N GLY A 80 -4.31 20.10 -3.39
CA GLY A 80 -4.04 19.93 -4.81
C GLY A 80 -5.14 20.36 -5.78
N ARG A 81 -6.41 20.49 -5.33
CA ARG A 81 -7.56 20.72 -6.24
C ARG A 81 -7.47 21.94 -7.17
N ASN A 82 -6.66 22.94 -6.80
CA ASN A 82 -6.46 24.15 -7.59
C ASN A 82 -5.20 24.11 -8.46
N LEU A 83 -4.41 23.03 -8.37
CA LEU A 83 -3.19 22.84 -9.14
C LEU A 83 -3.51 22.22 -10.49
N GLU A 84 -2.84 22.73 -11.53
CA GLU A 84 -2.97 22.18 -12.88
C GLU A 84 -2.56 20.70 -12.90
N GLY A 85 -3.40 19.86 -13.51
CA GLY A 85 -3.12 18.44 -13.66
C GLY A 85 -3.51 17.56 -12.47
N PHE A 86 -4.07 18.13 -11.38
CA PHE A 86 -4.53 17.35 -10.22
C PHE A 86 -5.51 16.23 -10.59
N GLU A 87 -6.47 16.52 -11.47
CA GLU A 87 -7.45 15.53 -11.95
C GLU A 87 -6.84 14.39 -12.79
N ARG A 88 -5.57 14.53 -13.20
CA ARG A 88 -4.84 13.55 -14.00
C ARG A 88 -3.95 12.63 -13.17
N ILE A 89 -3.78 12.90 -11.87
CA ILE A 89 -3.04 11.99 -10.97
C ILE A 89 -3.72 10.63 -11.03
N ARG A 90 -2.91 9.59 -11.24
CA ARG A 90 -3.39 8.22 -11.21
C ARG A 90 -3.30 7.71 -9.79
N THR A 91 -4.40 7.16 -9.31
CA THR A 91 -4.45 6.37 -8.09
C THR A 91 -4.77 4.93 -8.42
N ARG A 92 -4.15 3.99 -7.72
CA ARG A 92 -4.40 2.57 -7.84
C ARG A 92 -4.81 2.02 -6.49
N GLU A 93 -5.97 1.37 -6.44
CA GLU A 93 -6.40 0.60 -5.28
C GLU A 93 -6.17 -0.89 -5.53
N ALA A 94 -5.74 -1.60 -4.49
CA ALA A 94 -5.60 -3.05 -4.52
C ALA A 94 -5.93 -3.66 -3.15
N ALA A 95 -6.28 -4.95 -3.14
CA ALA A 95 -6.64 -5.68 -1.94
C ALA A 95 -6.04 -7.10 -1.95
N GLY A 96 -5.86 -7.67 -0.76
CA GLY A 96 -5.35 -9.02 -0.53
C GLY A 96 -4.06 -9.29 -1.32
N HIS A 97 -4.07 -10.37 -2.10
CA HIS A 97 -2.93 -10.78 -2.93
C HIS A 97 -2.43 -9.71 -3.91
N ALA A 98 -3.30 -8.83 -4.40
CA ALA A 98 -2.87 -7.77 -5.32
C ALA A 98 -2.05 -6.69 -4.60
N ALA A 99 -2.40 -6.36 -3.35
CA ALA A 99 -1.64 -5.41 -2.52
C ALA A 99 -0.28 -6.01 -2.11
N VAL A 100 -0.26 -7.29 -1.72
CA VAL A 100 0.99 -8.02 -1.40
C VAL A 100 1.91 -8.06 -2.61
N ARG A 101 1.40 -8.49 -3.76
CA ARG A 101 2.16 -8.53 -5.03
C ARG A 101 2.74 -7.18 -5.41
N HIS A 102 1.99 -6.09 -5.25
CA HIS A 102 2.51 -4.74 -5.51
C HIS A 102 3.72 -4.43 -4.62
N MET A 103 3.61 -4.64 -3.30
CA MET A 103 4.72 -4.43 -2.36
C MET A 103 5.95 -5.28 -2.72
N LEU A 104 5.76 -6.57 -3.03
CA LEU A 104 6.88 -7.46 -3.37
C LEU A 104 7.54 -7.07 -4.69
N ARG A 105 6.78 -6.63 -5.69
CA ARG A 105 7.35 -6.13 -6.95
C ARG A 105 8.12 -4.82 -6.75
N GLN A 106 7.63 -3.91 -5.90
CA GLN A 106 8.38 -2.71 -5.51
C GLN A 106 9.69 -3.08 -4.80
N ALA A 107 9.62 -3.97 -3.81
CA ALA A 107 10.79 -4.46 -3.08
C ALA A 107 11.82 -5.12 -4.01
N ALA A 108 11.37 -5.87 -5.01
CA ALA A 108 12.23 -6.49 -6.01
C ALA A 108 12.80 -5.49 -7.05
N GLY A 109 12.37 -4.23 -7.05
CA GLY A 109 12.82 -3.19 -7.98
C GLY A 109 12.15 -3.21 -9.36
N LEU A 110 10.98 -3.83 -9.47
CA LEU A 110 10.27 -4.09 -10.74
C LEU A 110 9.18 -3.07 -11.08
N GLU A 111 8.76 -2.22 -10.15
CA GLU A 111 7.70 -1.21 -10.38
C GLU A 111 8.24 0.16 -10.80
N SER A 112 9.55 0.40 -10.69
CA SER A 112 10.14 1.66 -11.15
C SER A 112 10.31 1.67 -12.66
N THR A 113 9.98 2.82 -13.27
CA THR A 113 10.15 3.05 -14.72
C THR A 113 11.58 2.81 -15.20
N GLU A 114 12.57 3.03 -14.35
CA GLU A 114 14.00 2.87 -14.69
C GLU A 114 14.57 1.48 -14.39
N HIS A 115 13.79 0.53 -13.86
CA HIS A 115 14.20 -0.82 -13.40
C HIS A 115 15.47 -0.81 -12.52
N GLY A 116 15.35 -1.29 -11.27
CA GLY A 116 16.50 -1.37 -10.36
C GLY A 116 16.67 -0.18 -9.41
N LEU A 117 15.67 0.71 -9.32
CA LEU A 117 15.52 1.54 -8.12
C LEU A 117 14.93 0.66 -7.03
N SER A 118 15.78 0.31 -6.04
CA SER A 118 15.35 -0.44 -4.87
C SER A 118 14.50 0.44 -3.95
N TYR A 119 13.34 -0.07 -3.54
CA TYR A 119 12.49 0.56 -2.53
C TYR A 119 12.88 0.13 -1.11
N SER A 120 13.97 -0.62 -0.92
CA SER A 120 14.37 -1.21 0.37
C SER A 120 14.43 -0.19 1.51
N SER A 121 15.09 0.95 1.26
CA SER A 121 15.22 2.04 2.25
C SER A 121 13.87 2.70 2.58
N ALA A 122 13.02 2.94 1.58
CA ALA A 122 11.67 3.49 1.78
C ALA A 122 10.78 2.53 2.57
N ILE A 123 10.82 1.23 2.25
CA ILE A 123 10.09 0.16 2.96
C ILE A 123 10.57 0.06 4.41
N GLN A 124 11.88 0.11 4.65
CA GLN A 124 12.46 0.07 6.00
C GLN A 124 12.07 1.30 6.82
N SER A 125 12.10 2.49 6.22
CA SER A 125 11.69 3.75 6.85
C SER A 125 10.22 3.69 7.25
N ALA A 126 9.34 3.30 6.32
CA ALA A 126 7.90 3.15 6.54
C ALA A 126 7.58 2.17 7.69
N CYS A 127 8.25 1.01 7.72
CA CYS A 127 8.12 0.04 8.81
C CYS A 127 8.55 0.63 10.17
N THR A 128 9.67 1.34 10.19
CA THR A 128 10.20 1.97 11.40
C THR A 128 9.26 3.05 11.94
N GLN A 129 8.76 3.91 11.06
CA GLN A 129 7.81 4.97 11.42
C GLN A 129 6.48 4.38 11.90
N ALA A 130 5.87 3.47 11.13
CA ALA A 130 4.60 2.83 11.53
C ALA A 130 4.71 2.12 12.89
N ARG A 131 5.85 1.48 13.18
CA ARG A 131 6.13 0.88 14.49
C ARG A 131 6.25 1.93 15.59
N ARG A 132 7.00 3.02 15.36
CA ARG A 132 7.15 4.14 16.31
C ARG A 132 5.80 4.74 16.70
N PHE A 133 4.89 4.90 15.74
CA PHE A 133 3.55 5.43 15.94
C PHE A 133 2.50 4.38 16.33
N ARG A 134 2.88 3.11 16.48
CA ARG A 134 1.99 2.00 16.85
C ARG A 134 0.81 1.82 15.88
N THR A 135 1.04 2.07 14.59
CA THR A 135 0.09 1.84 13.50
C THR A 135 0.44 0.60 12.67
N LEU A 136 1.58 -0.04 12.95
CA LEU A 136 1.97 -1.30 12.33
C LEU A 136 1.23 -2.48 12.99
N SER A 137 0.22 -3.02 12.31
CA SER A 137 -0.43 -4.27 12.73
C SER A 137 0.46 -5.49 12.44
N ASP A 138 0.12 -6.65 13.01
CA ASP A 138 0.86 -7.90 12.79
C ASP A 138 0.92 -8.26 11.30
N ASP A 139 -0.24 -8.26 10.62
CA ASP A 139 -0.33 -8.54 9.17
C ASP A 139 0.55 -7.59 8.32
N LEU A 140 0.64 -6.31 8.72
CA LEU A 140 1.52 -5.36 8.04
C LEU A 140 2.98 -5.66 8.38
N SER A 141 3.31 -5.96 9.64
CA SER A 141 4.67 -6.32 10.04
C SER A 141 5.18 -7.55 9.28
N GLU A 142 4.33 -8.55 9.06
CA GLU A 142 4.63 -9.73 8.24
C GLU A 142 4.87 -9.34 6.77
N LEU A 143 3.97 -8.55 6.17
CA LEU A 143 4.15 -8.05 4.81
C LEU A 143 5.48 -7.29 4.63
N PHE A 144 5.80 -6.37 5.53
CA PHE A 144 7.02 -5.58 5.47
C PHE A 144 8.27 -6.45 5.66
N SER A 145 8.20 -7.47 6.52
CA SER A 145 9.31 -8.42 6.70
C SER A 145 9.54 -9.25 5.43
N LEU A 146 8.45 -9.72 4.79
CA LEU A 146 8.52 -10.43 3.52
C LEU A 146 9.07 -9.54 2.40
N ALA A 147 8.63 -8.28 2.34
CA ALA A 147 9.11 -7.30 1.37
C ALA A 147 10.61 -7.03 1.53
N LEU A 148 11.09 -6.80 2.76
CA LEU A 148 12.52 -6.58 3.01
C LEU A 148 13.37 -7.80 2.66
N SER A 149 12.90 -9.02 2.96
CA SER A 149 13.55 -10.26 2.53
C SER A 149 13.60 -10.39 1.00
N THR A 150 12.53 -9.98 0.32
CA THR A 150 12.47 -9.96 -1.16
C THR A 150 13.46 -8.97 -1.74
N ALA A 151 13.58 -7.77 -1.15
CA ALA A 151 14.55 -6.77 -1.56
C ALA A 151 15.99 -7.27 -1.38
N ASP A 152 16.32 -7.83 -0.21
CA ASP A 152 17.65 -8.37 0.10
C ASP A 152 18.05 -9.50 -0.88
N ARG A 153 17.12 -10.42 -1.18
CA ARG A 153 17.33 -11.44 -2.21
C ARG A 153 17.50 -10.84 -3.60
N SER A 154 16.68 -9.87 -3.99
CA SER A 154 16.81 -9.21 -5.30
C SER A 154 18.17 -8.53 -5.45
N GLU A 155 18.61 -7.80 -4.42
CA GLU A 155 19.89 -7.08 -4.40
C GLU A 155 21.11 -8.02 -4.39
N SER A 156 21.00 -9.20 -3.75
CA SER A 156 22.10 -10.17 -3.64
C SER A 156 22.16 -11.20 -4.78
N GLU A 157 21.02 -11.59 -5.35
CA GLU A 157 20.92 -12.60 -6.41
C GLU A 157 20.86 -12.00 -7.81
N THR A 158 20.61 -10.69 -7.96
CA THR A 158 20.49 -10.03 -9.27
C THR A 158 21.42 -8.82 -9.39
N ALA A 159 21.77 -8.47 -10.63
CA ALA A 159 22.49 -7.24 -10.95
C ALA A 159 21.56 -6.10 -11.39
N LEU A 160 20.29 -6.11 -10.98
CA LEU A 160 19.28 -5.15 -11.42
C LEU A 160 19.66 -3.70 -11.05
N SER A 161 20.22 -3.51 -9.86
CA SER A 161 20.64 -2.21 -9.32
C SER A 161 22.10 -1.84 -9.69
N ALA A 162 22.78 -2.64 -10.52
CA ALA A 162 24.19 -2.40 -10.84
C ALA A 162 24.36 -1.12 -11.70
N PRO A 163 25.26 -0.18 -11.30
CA PRO A 163 25.36 1.16 -11.91
C PRO A 163 25.78 1.15 -13.38
N HIS A 164 26.39 0.05 -13.85
CA HIS A 164 26.88 -0.11 -15.22
C HIS A 164 26.07 -1.12 -16.04
N SER A 165 24.91 -1.54 -15.54
CA SER A 165 24.04 -2.48 -16.25
C SER A 165 23.40 -1.81 -17.48
N THR A 166 23.58 -2.43 -18.65
CA THR A 166 22.92 -1.99 -19.88
C THR A 166 21.41 -2.21 -19.78
N ARG A 167 20.60 -1.52 -20.60
CA ARG A 167 19.15 -1.74 -20.64
C ARG A 167 18.77 -3.20 -20.91
N ALA A 168 19.49 -3.87 -21.82
CA ALA A 168 19.26 -5.28 -22.13
C ALA A 168 19.64 -6.19 -20.94
N SER A 169 20.75 -5.88 -20.26
CA SER A 169 21.14 -6.58 -19.03
C SER A 169 20.07 -6.42 -17.95
N ARG A 170 19.57 -5.21 -17.69
CA ARG A 170 18.48 -4.98 -16.73
C ARG A 170 17.20 -5.75 -17.05
N GLN A 171 16.87 -5.95 -18.33
CA GLN A 171 15.71 -6.77 -18.72
C GLN A 171 15.89 -8.26 -18.37
N ILE A 172 17.11 -8.78 -18.51
CA ILE A 172 17.43 -10.16 -18.12
C ILE A 172 17.39 -10.28 -16.60
N GLU A 173 18.03 -9.34 -15.89
CA GLU A 173 18.02 -9.30 -14.42
C GLU A 173 16.60 -9.12 -13.86
N ALA A 174 15.74 -8.39 -14.57
CA ALA A 174 14.33 -8.24 -14.19
C ALA A 174 13.65 -9.61 -14.13
N LEU A 175 13.89 -10.54 -15.05
CA LEU A 175 13.34 -11.90 -14.98
C LEU A 175 13.82 -12.65 -13.74
N GLY A 176 15.08 -12.43 -13.32
CA GLY A 176 15.62 -12.96 -12.07
C GLY A 176 14.88 -12.42 -10.84
N ALA A 177 14.66 -11.11 -10.80
CA ALA A 177 13.85 -10.47 -9.77
C ALA A 177 12.37 -10.90 -9.85
N GLU A 178 11.86 -11.22 -11.05
CA GLU A 178 10.50 -11.73 -11.23
C GLU A 178 10.31 -13.08 -10.54
N ARG A 179 11.24 -14.00 -10.79
CA ARG A 179 11.29 -15.29 -10.11
C ARG A 179 11.32 -15.12 -8.59
N ILE A 180 12.14 -14.21 -8.06
CA ILE A 180 12.28 -14.01 -6.61
C ILE A 180 10.95 -13.55 -5.98
N TYR A 181 10.27 -12.57 -6.57
CA TYR A 181 8.99 -12.13 -5.99
C TYR A 181 7.90 -13.21 -6.15
N GLU A 182 7.89 -13.98 -7.24
CA GLU A 182 6.91 -15.06 -7.46
C GLU A 182 7.08 -16.18 -6.43
N GLU A 183 8.32 -16.61 -6.16
CA GLU A 183 8.64 -17.59 -5.11
C GLU A 183 8.09 -17.14 -3.75
N GLN A 184 8.31 -15.87 -3.39
CA GLN A 184 7.85 -15.30 -2.12
C GLN A 184 6.32 -15.17 -2.07
N LEU A 185 5.69 -14.76 -3.17
CA LEU A 185 4.23 -14.66 -3.25
C LEU A 185 3.56 -16.02 -3.13
N ILE A 186 4.11 -17.06 -3.78
CA ILE A 186 3.61 -18.44 -3.66
C ILE A 186 3.79 -18.96 -2.24
N ALA A 187 4.95 -18.74 -1.61
CA ALA A 187 5.19 -19.14 -0.23
C ALA A 187 4.19 -18.48 0.73
N PHE A 188 3.91 -17.19 0.55
CA PHE A 188 2.90 -16.45 1.31
C PHE A 188 1.49 -17.02 1.11
N GLN A 189 1.11 -17.32 -0.14
CA GLN A 189 -0.20 -17.92 -0.46
C GLN A 189 -0.38 -19.29 0.18
N LEU A 190 0.66 -20.13 0.13
CA LEU A 190 0.63 -21.46 0.75
C LEU A 190 0.53 -21.37 2.27
N ALA A 191 1.24 -20.43 2.91
CA ALA A 191 1.12 -20.18 4.34
C ALA A 191 -0.31 -19.77 4.72
N ALA A 192 -0.89 -18.80 3.99
CA ALA A 192 -2.26 -18.36 4.22
C ALA A 192 -3.30 -19.49 4.03
N ALA A 193 -3.14 -20.33 3.00
CA ALA A 193 -4.02 -21.47 2.74
C ALA A 193 -3.91 -22.55 3.83
N ASN A 194 -2.70 -22.82 4.32
CA ASN A 194 -2.48 -23.76 5.41
C ASN A 194 -3.11 -23.28 6.72
N ASP A 195 -3.02 -21.97 7.01
CA ASP A 195 -3.66 -21.38 8.19
C ASP A 195 -5.19 -21.43 8.11
N GLU A 196 -5.76 -21.25 6.92
CA GLU A 196 -7.20 -21.38 6.70
C GLU A 196 -7.68 -22.84 6.83
N ALA A 197 -6.91 -23.79 6.29
CA ALA A 197 -7.18 -25.22 6.44
C ALA A 197 -7.10 -25.67 7.91
N ALA A 198 -6.10 -25.19 8.65
CA ALA A 198 -5.95 -25.45 10.08
C ALA A 198 -7.15 -24.91 10.87
N ARG A 199 -7.65 -23.70 10.55
CA ARG A 199 -8.86 -23.13 11.17
C ARG A 199 -10.13 -23.92 10.83
N SER A 200 -10.26 -24.39 9.59
CA SER A 200 -11.44 -25.14 9.14
C SER A 200 -11.55 -26.54 9.74
N SER A 201 -10.42 -27.09 10.21
CA SER A 201 -10.38 -28.40 10.88
C SER A 201 -10.94 -28.39 12.31
N VAL A 202 -11.16 -27.20 12.89
CA VAL A 202 -11.84 -27.04 14.19
C VAL A 202 -13.35 -26.98 13.94
N PRO A 203 -14.16 -27.90 14.50
CA PRO A 203 -15.60 -27.93 14.25
C PRO A 203 -16.26 -26.61 14.69
N ALA A 204 -16.72 -25.83 13.72
CA ALA A 204 -17.33 -24.54 13.98
C ALA A 204 -18.69 -24.69 14.70
N PRO A 205 -18.99 -23.88 15.74
CA PRO A 205 -20.34 -23.74 16.22
C PRO A 205 -21.22 -23.20 15.08
N ARG A 206 -22.36 -23.86 14.83
CA ARG A 206 -23.29 -23.58 13.73
C ARG A 206 -23.73 -22.11 13.74
N SER A 207 -23.13 -21.29 12.89
CA SER A 207 -23.57 -19.92 12.60
C SER A 207 -23.89 -19.82 11.11
N SER A 208 -25.14 -19.47 10.82
CA SER A 208 -25.79 -19.56 9.51
C SER A 208 -25.87 -18.19 8.83
N LEU A 209 -24.76 -17.66 8.34
CA LEU A 209 -24.81 -16.50 7.44
C LEU A 209 -23.84 -16.68 6.26
N PRO A 210 -24.28 -16.36 5.02
CA PRO A 210 -23.47 -16.51 3.83
C PRO A 210 -22.38 -15.43 3.75
N PRO A 211 -21.18 -15.76 3.23
CA PRO A 211 -20.13 -14.78 3.04
C PRO A 211 -20.45 -13.83 1.87
N TYR A 212 -20.24 -12.54 2.11
CA TYR A 212 -20.29 -11.48 1.11
C TYR A 212 -19.01 -11.51 0.26
N ALA A 213 -19.13 -11.60 -1.07
CA ALA A 213 -18.00 -11.53 -2.00
C ALA A 213 -17.82 -10.09 -2.50
N ALA A 214 -16.63 -9.52 -2.35
CA ALA A 214 -16.29 -8.20 -2.85
C ALA A 214 -15.82 -8.26 -4.32
N ASP A 215 -16.24 -7.26 -5.09
CA ASP A 215 -16.08 -7.07 -6.54
C ASP A 215 -14.63 -7.07 -7.06
N GLU A 216 -14.53 -7.23 -8.39
CA GLU A 216 -13.36 -7.53 -9.22
C GLU A 216 -12.11 -6.62 -9.04
N PRO A 217 -10.90 -7.20 -9.11
CA PRO A 217 -9.63 -6.46 -9.08
C PRO A 217 -9.30 -5.83 -10.45
N GLY A 218 -9.07 -4.50 -10.47
CA GLY A 218 -8.55 -3.80 -11.65
C GLY A 218 -9.21 -2.45 -11.99
N SER A 219 -10.16 -1.97 -11.20
CA SER A 219 -10.80 -0.68 -11.45
C SER A 219 -9.82 0.49 -11.23
N CYS A 220 -9.41 1.14 -12.33
CA CYS A 220 -8.83 2.47 -12.28
C CYS A 220 -9.92 3.46 -11.85
N MET A 221 -10.13 3.62 -10.54
CA MET A 221 -10.94 4.72 -10.03
C MET A 221 -10.17 6.03 -10.25
N ARG A 222 -10.65 6.87 -11.18
CA ARG A 222 -10.39 8.31 -11.08
C ARG A 222 -10.98 8.77 -9.76
N LEU A 223 -10.23 9.57 -8.98
CA LEU A 223 -10.73 10.27 -7.81
C LEU A 223 -11.92 11.17 -8.19
N ARG A 224 -13.10 10.58 -8.34
CA ARG A 224 -14.37 11.29 -8.31
C ARG A 224 -14.77 11.33 -6.85
N ILE A 225 -14.14 12.22 -6.10
CA ILE A 225 -14.72 12.66 -4.84
C ILE A 225 -15.99 13.39 -5.26
N SER A 226 -17.13 12.71 -5.22
CA SER A 226 -18.43 13.37 -5.34
C SER A 226 -18.42 14.55 -4.37
N PRO A 227 -18.82 15.77 -4.81
CA PRO A 227 -19.01 16.89 -3.90
C PRO A 227 -20.22 16.58 -3.02
N PHE A 228 -20.04 15.71 -2.03
CA PHE A 228 -21.05 15.38 -1.06
C PHE A 228 -21.16 16.56 -0.10
N SER A 229 -22.18 17.37 -0.36
CA SER A 229 -22.92 18.18 0.60
C SER A 229 -22.13 18.65 1.81
N LEU A 230 -21.28 19.64 1.59
CA LEU A 230 -21.00 20.67 2.60
C LEU A 230 -22.28 21.48 2.81
N LEU A 231 -23.35 20.86 3.33
CA LEU A 231 -24.41 21.64 3.94
C LEU A 231 -23.87 22.11 5.30
N PRO A 232 -23.79 23.42 5.53
CA PRO A 232 -23.36 23.94 6.81
C PRO A 232 -24.29 23.44 7.91
N LEU A 233 -23.70 23.09 9.05
CA LEU A 233 -24.36 22.59 10.26
C LEU A 233 -25.27 23.62 10.95
N SER A 234 -25.71 24.70 10.27
CA SER A 234 -26.42 25.83 10.88
C SER A 234 -27.94 25.77 10.83
N GLU A 235 -28.56 24.66 10.40
CA GLU A 235 -30.04 24.54 10.41
C GLU A 235 -30.56 23.28 11.11
N ARG A 236 -30.01 22.94 12.28
CA ARG A 236 -30.80 22.21 13.29
C ARG A 236 -31.65 23.22 14.06
N LYS A 237 -32.77 23.63 13.46
CA LYS A 237 -33.85 24.30 14.19
C LYS A 237 -34.46 23.31 15.17
N THR A 238 -34.43 23.71 16.44
CA THR A 238 -35.29 23.20 17.51
C THR A 238 -36.76 23.46 17.16
N SER A 239 -37.54 22.38 17.08
CA SER A 239 -38.98 22.35 17.32
C SER A 239 -39.40 20.91 17.52
#